data_AF-A9P1W3-F1
#
_entry.id   AF-A9P1W3-F1
#
_cell.length_a   1.000
_cell.length_b   1.000
_cell.length_c   1.000
_cell.angle_alpha   90.00
_cell.angle_beta   90.00
_cell.angle_gamma   90.00
#
_symmetry.space_group_name_H-M   'P 1'
#
loop_
_entity.id
_entity.type
_entity.pdbx_description
1 polymer ?
#
loop_
_entity_poly.entity_id
_entity_poly.type
_entity_poly.pdbx_seq_one_letter_code
_entity_poly.pdbx_strand_id
1 'polypeptide(L)'
;MWSSGVSICRFLCLLQFLFQLWVSVTASDGLLPNGDFELAPKPKDLKGTVLLGRNSLPQWRTKGFVEYITSGHHQRDMLVVVPEGAHAVRLGNEASISQSIKVTRGSYYSLTFSAARTCAQSERLNVSVPPFSGDISIQTLYSSNGWDAYSWAFRAPSSVVDVILHNPGVEEDPACDRCWTQ
;
A
#
# COMPACT_ATOMS: atom_id res chain seq x y z
N MET A 1 5.06 62.31 -27.31
CA MET A 1 5.68 61.53 -26.22
C MET A 1 4.58 60.80 -25.46
N TRP A 2 4.58 59.46 -25.49
CA TRP A 2 4.02 58.54 -24.49
C TRP A 2 2.48 58.54 -24.26
N SER A 3 1.72 57.79 -25.06
CA SER A 3 0.38 57.32 -24.64
C SER A 3 -0.04 55.95 -25.20
N SER A 4 0.84 55.23 -25.90
CA SER A 4 0.55 53.90 -26.45
C SER A 4 1.14 52.74 -25.62
N GLY A 5 2.09 53.01 -24.71
CA GLY A 5 2.78 51.98 -23.93
C GLY A 5 1.99 51.42 -22.74
N VAL A 6 1.09 52.21 -22.14
CA VAL A 6 0.35 51.80 -20.93
C VAL A 6 -0.78 50.81 -21.26
N SER A 7 -1.41 50.95 -22.43
CA SER A 7 -2.51 50.08 -22.87
C SER A 7 -2.03 48.69 -23.26
N ILE A 8 -0.86 48.59 -23.90
CA ILE A 8 -0.25 47.32 -24.31
C ILE A 8 0.24 46.54 -23.08
N CYS A 9 0.81 47.22 -22.09
CA CYS A 9 1.28 46.60 -20.85
C CYS A 9 0.13 46.05 -19.99
N ARG A 10 -1.02 46.74 -19.95
CA ARG A 10 -2.25 46.25 -19.29
C ARG A 10 -2.85 45.02 -19.97
N PHE A 11 -2.83 44.96 -21.31
CA PHE A 11 -3.34 43.81 -22.06
C PHE A 11 -2.43 42.58 -21.93
N LEU A 12 -1.10 42.77 -21.92
CA LEU A 12 -0.14 41.69 -21.70
C LEU A 12 -0.17 41.15 -20.25
N CYS A 13 -0.38 41.99 -19.24
CA CYS A 13 -0.56 41.53 -17.85
C CYS A 13 -1.88 40.76 -17.65
N LEU A 14 -2.97 41.17 -18.31
CA LEU A 14 -4.26 40.46 -18.25
C LEU A 14 -4.19 39.08 -18.93
N LEU A 15 -3.40 38.94 -20.00
CA LEU A 15 -3.19 37.64 -20.66
C LEU A 15 -2.35 36.67 -19.81
N GLN A 16 -1.41 37.18 -19.01
CA GLN A 16 -0.62 36.36 -18.08
C GLN A 16 -1.39 35.94 -16.82
N PHE A 17 -2.41 36.71 -16.42
CA PHE A 17 -3.31 36.30 -15.34
C PHE A 17 -4.26 35.15 -15.73
N LEU A 18 -4.59 35.01 -17.03
CA LEU A 18 -5.42 33.92 -17.54
C LEU A 18 -4.64 32.60 -17.70
N PHE A 19 -3.31 32.62 -17.68
CA PHE A 19 -2.47 31.42 -17.86
C PHE A 19 -2.12 30.69 -16.55
N GLN A 20 -2.53 31.22 -15.38
CA GLN A 20 -2.18 30.64 -14.07
C GLN A 20 -3.22 29.65 -13.51
N LEU A 21 -4.26 29.32 -14.29
CA LEU A 21 -5.33 28.38 -13.86
C LEU A 21 -5.20 26.99 -14.45
N TRP A 22 -3.99 26.56 -14.84
CA TRP A 22 -3.69 25.13 -14.95
C TRP A 22 -3.18 24.63 -13.60
N VAL A 23 -4.04 24.71 -12.58
CA VAL A 23 -3.94 23.78 -11.47
C VAL A 23 -4.36 22.44 -12.06
N SER A 24 -3.38 21.66 -12.52
CA SER A 24 -3.58 20.23 -12.73
C SER A 24 -4.10 19.70 -11.41
N VAL A 25 -5.41 19.47 -11.32
CA VAL A 25 -5.99 18.64 -10.28
C VAL A 25 -5.37 17.28 -10.52
N THR A 26 -4.29 16.99 -9.80
CA THR A 26 -3.84 15.62 -9.61
C THR A 26 -5.00 14.97 -8.88
N ALA A 27 -5.83 14.21 -9.60
CA ALA A 27 -6.82 13.37 -8.98
C ALA A 27 -6.09 12.55 -7.93
N SER A 28 -6.33 12.85 -6.66
CA SER A 28 -6.03 11.93 -5.58
C SER A 28 -7.02 10.80 -5.79
N ASP A 29 -6.67 9.86 -6.66
CA ASP A 29 -7.30 8.55 -6.71
C ASP A 29 -7.22 8.05 -5.27
N GLY A 30 -8.38 8.03 -4.59
CA GLY A 30 -8.46 7.93 -3.15
C GLY A 30 -8.07 6.55 -2.63
N LEU A 31 -8.59 6.20 -1.45
CA LEU A 31 -8.37 4.87 -0.88
C LEU A 31 -8.87 3.79 -1.85
N LEU A 32 -8.08 2.72 -1.97
CA LEU A 32 -8.51 1.51 -2.66
C LEU A 32 -9.81 0.98 -2.04
N PRO A 33 -10.69 0.31 -2.81
CA PRO A 33 -11.88 -0.30 -2.25
C PRO A 33 -11.53 -1.24 -1.10
N ASN A 34 -11.98 -0.92 0.12
CA ASN A 34 -11.59 -1.63 1.36
C ASN A 34 -10.07 -1.75 1.54
N GLY A 35 -9.30 -0.71 1.16
CA GLY A 35 -7.85 -0.67 1.31
C GLY A 35 -7.36 -0.48 2.75
N ASP A 36 -8.23 -0.02 3.63
CA ASP A 36 -8.06 0.13 5.08
C ASP A 36 -8.53 -1.10 5.87
N PHE A 37 -9.16 -2.08 5.21
CA PHE A 37 -9.65 -3.33 5.79
C PHE A 37 -10.75 -3.18 6.86
N GLU A 38 -11.41 -2.03 6.93
CA GLU A 38 -12.49 -1.78 7.90
C GLU A 38 -13.79 -2.53 7.56
N LEU A 39 -13.96 -2.94 6.30
CA LEU A 39 -15.06 -3.84 5.91
C LEU A 39 -14.69 -5.29 6.25
N ALA A 40 -15.24 -5.77 7.36
CA ALA A 40 -14.96 -7.10 7.88
C ALA A 40 -15.44 -8.25 6.98
N PRO A 41 -14.71 -9.37 6.93
CA PRO A 41 -15.17 -10.64 6.37
C PRO A 41 -16.46 -11.14 7.03
N LYS A 42 -17.22 -11.98 6.31
CA LYS A 42 -18.39 -12.63 6.92
C LYS A 42 -17.92 -13.70 7.92
N PRO A 43 -18.66 -13.95 9.01
CA PRO A 43 -18.28 -14.96 10.01
C PRO A 43 -18.04 -16.36 9.42
N LYS A 44 -18.78 -16.74 8.37
CA LYS A 44 -18.61 -18.02 7.66
C LYS A 44 -17.31 -18.14 6.85
N ASP A 45 -16.70 -17.01 6.52
CA ASP A 45 -15.49 -16.91 5.72
C ASP A 45 -14.22 -16.83 6.60
N LEU A 46 -14.40 -16.92 7.92
CA LEU A 46 -13.36 -16.87 8.95
C LEU A 46 -13.36 -18.15 9.81
N LYS A 47 -12.16 -18.58 10.23
CA LYS A 47 -11.95 -19.54 11.30
C LYS A 47 -11.02 -18.91 12.34
N GLY A 48 -11.60 -18.33 13.38
CA GLY A 48 -10.87 -17.41 14.25
C GLY A 48 -10.52 -16.14 13.46
N THR A 49 -9.23 -15.85 13.32
CA THR A 49 -8.70 -14.75 12.49
C THR A 49 -8.37 -15.20 11.06
N VAL A 50 -8.32 -16.50 10.78
CA VAL A 50 -7.85 -17.02 9.49
C VAL A 50 -8.95 -16.95 8.43
N LEU A 51 -8.62 -16.43 7.24
CA LEU A 51 -9.52 -16.40 6.09
C LEU A 51 -9.57 -17.77 5.40
N LEU A 52 -10.78 -18.28 5.13
CA LEU A 52 -10.98 -19.64 4.66
C LEU A 52 -10.98 -19.82 3.13
N GLY A 53 -11.00 -18.73 2.37
CA GLY A 53 -11.14 -18.81 0.92
C GLY A 53 -10.60 -17.59 0.19
N ARG A 54 -10.43 -17.75 -1.12
CA ARG A 54 -9.86 -16.73 -2.02
C ARG A 54 -10.60 -15.40 -2.01
N ASN A 55 -11.92 -15.43 -1.79
CA ASN A 55 -12.76 -14.23 -1.80
C ASN A 55 -13.33 -13.93 -0.40
N SER A 56 -12.65 -14.39 0.65
CA SER A 56 -13.10 -14.20 2.03
C SER A 56 -12.88 -12.77 2.55
N LEU A 57 -11.90 -12.05 2.00
CA LEU A 57 -11.66 -10.63 2.32
C LEU A 57 -12.47 -9.75 1.35
N PRO A 58 -13.37 -8.87 1.81
CA PRO A 58 -14.15 -8.04 0.92
C PRO A 58 -13.28 -7.16 0.02
N GLN A 59 -13.60 -7.11 -1.28
CA GLN A 59 -12.87 -6.38 -2.34
C GLN A 59 -11.44 -6.87 -2.65
N TRP A 60 -10.94 -7.88 -1.94
CA TRP A 60 -9.61 -8.43 -2.13
C TRP A 60 -9.66 -9.93 -2.43
N ARG A 61 -8.71 -10.39 -3.23
CA ARG A 61 -8.47 -11.82 -3.46
C ARG A 61 -7.27 -12.27 -2.66
N THR A 62 -7.43 -13.28 -1.84
CA THR A 62 -6.38 -13.85 -1.00
C THR A 62 -5.81 -15.13 -1.63
N LYS A 63 -4.54 -15.40 -1.38
CA LYS A 63 -3.87 -16.65 -1.72
C LYS A 63 -2.92 -17.02 -0.58
N GLY A 64 -2.88 -18.29 -0.22
CA GLY A 64 -2.05 -18.77 0.89
C GLY A 64 -2.68 -18.47 2.25
N PHE A 65 -1.85 -18.41 3.29
CA PHE A 65 -2.28 -18.17 4.66
C PHE A 65 -2.43 -16.67 4.91
N VAL A 66 -3.67 -16.21 5.09
CA VAL A 66 -3.99 -14.81 5.36
C VAL A 66 -4.93 -14.71 6.56
N GLU A 67 -4.58 -13.85 7.50
CA GLU A 67 -5.39 -13.58 8.69
C GLU A 67 -5.91 -12.15 8.73
N TYR A 68 -7.15 -12.00 9.15
CA TYR A 68 -7.78 -10.73 9.46
C TYR A 68 -7.62 -10.44 10.96
N ILE A 69 -6.95 -9.34 11.28
CA ILE A 69 -6.60 -8.96 12.64
C ILE A 69 -7.39 -7.71 13.02
N THR A 70 -7.97 -7.72 14.22
CA THR A 70 -8.55 -6.54 14.85
C THR A 70 -7.54 -5.93 15.82
N SER A 71 -7.47 -4.60 15.86
CA SER A 71 -6.66 -3.86 16.82
C SER A 71 -7.05 -4.22 18.24
N GLY A 72 -6.05 -4.30 19.13
CA GLY A 72 -6.27 -4.78 20.49
C GLY A 72 -6.25 -6.30 20.61
N HIS A 73 -6.04 -7.04 19.51
CA HIS A 73 -5.79 -8.46 19.57
C HIS A 73 -4.43 -8.73 20.22
N HIS A 74 -4.42 -9.63 21.20
CA HIS A 74 -3.21 -10.10 21.84
C HIS A 74 -2.64 -11.27 21.05
N GLN A 75 -1.49 -11.05 20.41
CA GLN A 75 -0.71 -12.14 19.84
C GLN A 75 0.34 -12.54 20.89
N ARG A 76 0.03 -13.61 21.64
CA ARG A 76 0.76 -13.98 22.87
C ARG A 76 0.65 -12.85 23.91
N ASP A 77 1.78 -12.27 24.34
CA ASP A 77 1.87 -11.16 25.30
C ASP A 77 2.01 -9.77 24.62
N MET A 78 2.01 -9.71 23.28
CA MET A 78 2.11 -8.43 22.55
C MET A 78 0.74 -7.97 22.03
N LEU A 79 0.43 -6.71 22.30
CA LEU A 79 -0.73 -6.01 21.77
C LEU A 79 -0.45 -5.56 20.33
N VAL A 80 -1.25 -6.01 19.37
CA VAL A 80 -1.19 -5.48 18.01
C VAL A 80 -1.98 -4.17 17.95
N VAL A 81 -1.25 -3.06 17.88
CA VAL A 81 -1.83 -1.72 17.67
C VAL A 81 -1.78 -1.45 16.17
N VAL A 82 -2.94 -1.23 15.54
CA VAL A 82 -3.02 -0.89 14.12
C VAL A 82 -2.86 0.64 14.02
N PRO A 83 -2.05 1.17 13.08
CA PRO A 83 -1.69 2.59 13.06
C PRO A 83 -2.87 3.47 12.64
N GLU A 84 -3.70 2.97 11.74
CA GLU A 84 -4.90 3.64 11.25
C GLU A 84 -6.06 2.66 11.23
N GLY A 85 -7.20 3.06 11.80
CA GLY A 85 -8.37 2.20 11.90
C GLY A 85 -8.29 1.16 13.01
N ALA A 86 -9.09 0.12 12.87
CA ALA A 86 -9.23 -0.98 13.81
C ALA A 86 -8.84 -2.33 13.21
N HIS A 87 -8.48 -2.41 11.92
CA HIS A 87 -8.27 -3.69 11.25
C HIS A 87 -7.01 -3.73 10.38
N ALA A 88 -6.41 -4.91 10.28
CA ALA A 88 -5.25 -5.17 9.43
C ALA A 88 -5.26 -6.60 8.91
N VAL A 89 -4.38 -6.89 7.96
CA VAL A 89 -4.20 -8.24 7.40
C VAL A 89 -2.78 -8.72 7.62
N ARG A 90 -2.63 -9.97 8.06
CA ARG A 90 -1.33 -10.64 8.20
C ARG A 90 -1.15 -11.65 7.08
N LEU A 91 -0.04 -11.53 6.36
CA LEU A 91 0.37 -12.46 5.30
C LEU A 91 1.35 -13.48 5.86
N GLY A 92 1.01 -14.76 5.79
CA GLY A 92 1.96 -15.85 6.03
C GLY A 92 3.00 -15.97 4.91
N ASN A 93 3.91 -16.95 5.04
CA ASN A 93 4.89 -17.23 4.00
C ASN A 93 4.20 -17.65 2.68
N GLU A 94 4.68 -17.11 1.56
CA GLU A 94 4.12 -17.32 0.22
C GLU A 94 2.63 -16.91 0.09
N ALA A 95 2.15 -16.03 0.98
CA ALA A 95 0.79 -15.53 0.95
C ALA A 95 0.69 -14.18 0.24
N SER A 96 -0.45 -13.92 -0.40
CA SER A 96 -0.70 -12.65 -1.09
C SER A 96 -2.15 -12.19 -0.96
N ILE A 97 -2.32 -10.88 -1.07
CA ILE A 97 -3.60 -10.24 -1.36
C ILE A 97 -3.49 -9.49 -2.68
N SER A 98 -4.57 -9.50 -3.46
CA SER A 98 -4.62 -8.82 -4.75
C SER A 98 -5.97 -8.19 -5.02
N GLN A 99 -5.96 -7.07 -5.74
CA GLN A 99 -7.17 -6.35 -6.12
C GLN A 99 -7.05 -5.84 -7.56
N SER A 100 -8.13 -6.02 -8.33
CA SER A 100 -8.25 -5.44 -9.67
C SER A 100 -8.85 -4.04 -9.57
N ILE A 101 -8.12 -3.03 -10.06
CA ILE A 101 -8.54 -1.62 -10.00
C ILE A 101 -8.59 -1.01 -11.39
N LYS A 102 -9.50 -0.07 -11.60
CA LYS A 102 -9.60 0.72 -12.84
C LYS A 102 -8.68 1.92 -12.73
N VAL A 103 -7.86 2.14 -13.74
CA VAL A 103 -6.87 3.22 -13.80
C VAL A 103 -6.80 3.81 -15.21
N THR A 104 -6.14 4.95 -15.35
CA THR A 104 -5.92 5.57 -16.67
C THR A 104 -4.63 5.03 -17.28
N ARG A 105 -4.74 4.34 -18.42
CA ARG A 105 -3.59 3.77 -19.13
C ARG A 105 -2.56 4.85 -19.45
N GLY A 106 -1.30 4.58 -19.11
CA GLY A 106 -0.16 5.46 -19.39
C GLY A 106 0.12 6.50 -18.30
N SER A 107 -0.80 6.70 -17.35
CA SER A 107 -0.61 7.56 -16.17
C SER A 107 0.32 6.93 -15.13
N TYR A 108 0.94 7.77 -14.31
CA TYR A 108 1.75 7.36 -13.18
C TYR A 108 0.93 7.36 -11.90
N TYR A 109 1.07 6.30 -11.12
CA TYR A 109 0.39 6.08 -9.85
C TYR A 109 1.41 5.77 -8.75
N SER A 110 1.07 6.13 -7.52
CA SER A 110 1.82 5.75 -6.32
C SER A 110 0.89 4.97 -5.41
N LEU A 111 1.26 3.75 -5.05
CA LEU A 111 0.59 2.96 -4.04
C LEU A 111 1.24 3.26 -2.69
N THR A 112 0.47 3.76 -1.73
CA THR A 112 0.92 4.03 -0.36
C THR A 112 0.22 3.07 0.59
N PHE A 113 0.97 2.47 1.51
CA PHE A 113 0.44 1.53 2.49
C PHE A 113 1.33 1.51 3.74
N SER A 114 0.78 1.07 4.86
CA SER A 114 1.53 0.85 6.10
C SER A 114 1.78 -0.63 6.32
N ALA A 115 2.98 -0.98 6.76
CA ALA A 115 3.34 -2.36 7.08
C ALA A 115 4.21 -2.40 8.34
N ALA A 116 4.11 -3.50 9.07
CA ALA A 116 4.87 -3.78 10.29
C ALA A 116 5.50 -5.17 10.21
N ARG A 117 6.60 -5.34 10.94
CA ARG A 117 7.23 -6.66 11.13
C ARG A 117 6.42 -7.47 12.13
N THR A 118 6.37 -8.78 11.91
CA THR A 118 5.71 -9.69 12.87
C THR A 118 6.72 -10.33 13.82
N CYS A 119 7.73 -11.05 13.31
CA CYS A 119 8.72 -11.75 14.14
C CYS A 119 10.08 -11.97 13.45
N ALA A 120 10.15 -11.96 12.11
CA ALA A 120 11.39 -12.27 11.42
C ALA A 120 12.32 -11.04 11.33
N GLN A 121 13.63 -11.26 11.48
CA GLN A 121 14.62 -10.18 11.46
C GLN A 121 14.74 -9.50 10.10
N SER A 122 14.36 -10.20 9.03
CA SER A 122 14.31 -9.71 7.66
C SER A 122 13.01 -10.18 6.98
N GLU A 123 12.01 -9.30 6.94
CA GLU A 123 10.78 -9.52 6.18
C GLU A 123 10.83 -8.65 4.91
N ARG A 124 10.54 -9.25 3.76
CA ARG A 124 10.42 -8.56 2.47
C ARG A 124 8.95 -8.63 2.04
N LEU A 125 8.46 -7.55 1.46
CA LEU A 125 7.15 -7.51 0.82
C LEU A 125 7.34 -7.22 -0.66
N ASN A 126 6.90 -8.14 -1.51
CA ASN A 126 6.84 -7.91 -2.94
C ASN A 126 5.55 -7.16 -3.27
N VAL A 127 5.69 -6.00 -3.91
CA VAL A 127 4.60 -5.19 -4.43
C VAL A 127 4.67 -5.25 -5.94
N SER A 128 3.57 -5.62 -6.59
CA SER A 128 3.55 -5.73 -8.05
C SER A 128 2.25 -5.25 -8.68
N VAL A 129 2.43 -4.71 -9.88
CA VAL A 129 1.40 -4.45 -10.88
C VAL A 129 1.93 -5.01 -12.20
N PRO A 130 1.59 -6.25 -12.55
CA PRO A 130 2.20 -6.93 -13.70
C PRO A 130 2.20 -6.07 -14.97
N PRO A 131 3.35 -5.97 -15.69
CA PRO A 131 4.58 -6.73 -15.50
C PRO A 131 5.59 -6.13 -14.50
N PHE A 132 5.25 -5.02 -13.82
CA PHE A 132 6.13 -4.34 -12.88
C PHE A 132 6.06 -4.97 -11.49
N SER A 133 7.21 -5.13 -10.84
CA SER A 133 7.31 -5.58 -9.45
C SER A 133 8.45 -4.86 -8.73
N GLY A 134 8.37 -4.79 -7.42
CA GLY A 134 9.41 -4.26 -6.56
C GLY A 134 9.37 -4.95 -5.20
N ASP A 135 10.54 -5.24 -4.65
CA ASP A 135 10.67 -5.78 -3.31
C ASP A 135 10.96 -4.65 -2.32
N ILE A 136 10.13 -4.54 -1.30
CA ILE A 136 10.27 -3.57 -0.23
C ILE A 136 10.75 -4.33 1.00
N SER A 137 11.95 -3.97 1.46
CA SER A 137 12.48 -4.47 2.73
C SER A 137 11.71 -3.79 3.86
N ILE A 138 10.91 -4.56 4.60
CA ILE A 138 10.24 -4.05 5.78
C ILE A 138 11.30 -3.98 6.86
N GLN A 139 11.78 -2.78 7.16
CA GLN A 139 12.70 -2.49 8.25
C GLN A 139 11.96 -1.62 9.24
N THR A 140 11.56 -2.19 10.38
CA THR A 140 11.00 -1.38 11.47
C THR A 140 12.09 -0.48 11.97
N LEU A 141 12.04 0.81 11.60
CA LEU A 141 12.83 1.83 12.29
C LEU A 141 12.35 1.84 13.75
N TYR A 142 13.24 2.05 14.70
CA TYR A 142 12.93 2.03 16.14
C TYR A 142 11.90 3.11 16.51
N SER A 143 10.62 2.83 16.28
CA SER A 143 9.45 3.63 16.60
C SER A 143 8.61 2.84 17.59
N SER A 144 7.99 3.52 18.55
CA SER A 144 7.21 2.88 19.61
C SER A 144 5.92 2.21 19.11
N ASN A 145 5.53 2.45 17.85
CA ASN A 145 4.32 1.91 17.24
C ASN A 145 4.58 0.69 16.34
N GLY A 146 5.80 0.46 15.86
CA GLY A 146 6.16 -0.75 15.11
C GLY A 146 5.67 -0.82 13.66
N TRP A 147 5.04 0.25 13.14
CA TRP A 147 4.56 0.36 11.76
C TRP A 147 5.29 1.46 11.01
N ASP A 148 5.58 1.21 9.73
CA ASP A 148 6.17 2.18 8.82
C ASP A 148 5.30 2.36 7.58
N ALA A 149 5.35 3.57 7.00
CA ALA A 149 4.66 3.89 5.76
C ALA A 149 5.60 3.69 4.56
N TYR A 150 5.10 3.00 3.54
CA TYR A 150 5.81 2.70 2.31
C TYR A 150 5.05 3.26 1.12
N SER A 151 5.79 3.65 0.07
CA SER A 151 5.23 4.09 -1.20
C SER A 151 5.94 3.44 -2.37
N TRP A 152 5.19 2.93 -3.34
CA TRP A 152 5.73 2.34 -4.55
C TRP A 152 5.00 2.87 -5.77
N ALA A 153 5.75 3.38 -6.75
CA ALA A 153 5.21 4.00 -7.94
C ALA A 153 5.27 3.08 -9.16
N PHE A 154 4.24 3.14 -10.00
CA PHE A 154 4.18 2.42 -11.26
C PHE A 154 3.51 3.25 -12.36
N ARG A 155 3.78 2.90 -13.61
CA ARG A 155 3.06 3.44 -14.77
C ARG A 155 2.00 2.44 -15.19
N ALA A 156 0.74 2.86 -15.29
CA ALA A 156 -0.37 1.97 -15.62
C ALA A 156 -0.22 1.36 -17.04
N PRO A 157 -0.02 0.04 -17.18
CA PRO A 157 0.14 -0.60 -18.50
C PRO A 157 -1.19 -0.70 -19.28
N SER A 158 -2.31 -0.74 -18.57
CA SER A 158 -3.68 -0.96 -19.08
C SER A 158 -4.69 -0.12 -18.30
N SER A 159 -5.97 -0.11 -18.73
CA SER A 159 -7.06 0.58 -18.03
C SER A 159 -7.60 -0.17 -16.80
N VAL A 160 -7.21 -1.43 -16.64
CA VAL A 160 -7.46 -2.24 -15.46
C VAL A 160 -6.15 -2.92 -15.10
N VAL A 161 -5.75 -2.82 -13.84
CA VAL A 161 -4.50 -3.39 -13.31
C VAL A 161 -4.77 -4.22 -12.08
N ASP A 162 -3.98 -5.27 -11.88
CA ASP A 162 -3.98 -6.05 -10.64
C ASP A 162 -2.86 -5.54 -9.73
N VAL A 163 -3.23 -4.98 -8.59
CA VAL A 163 -2.30 -4.66 -7.51
C VAL A 163 -2.14 -5.89 -6.64
N ILE A 164 -0.91 -6.31 -6.37
CA ILE A 164 -0.59 -7.52 -5.61
C ILE A 164 0.43 -7.16 -4.53
N LEU A 165 0.10 -7.53 -3.29
CA LEU A 165 1.01 -7.51 -2.15
C LEU A 165 1.29 -8.97 -1.77
N HIS A 166 2.54 -9.39 -1.88
CA HIS A 166 2.97 -10.77 -1.70
C HIS A 166 4.09 -10.84 -0.69
N ASN A 167 3.94 -11.70 0.32
CA ASN A 167 5.02 -12.09 1.20
C ASN A 167 5.72 -13.32 0.59
N PRO A 168 6.91 -13.18 -0.02
CA PRO A 168 7.68 -14.30 -0.56
C PRO A 168 8.25 -15.26 0.51
N GLY A 169 7.92 -15.02 1.79
CA GLY A 169 8.47 -15.77 2.90
C GLY A 169 9.92 -15.39 3.18
N VAL A 170 10.47 -16.06 4.19
CA VAL A 170 11.86 -15.91 4.60
C VAL A 170 12.67 -17.00 3.90
N GLU A 171 13.66 -16.59 3.10
CA GLU A 171 14.81 -17.46 2.83
C GLU A 171 15.67 -17.40 4.09
N GLU A 172 15.49 -18.36 5.01
CA GLU A 172 16.41 -18.52 6.14
C GLU A 172 17.77 -18.86 5.53
N ASP A 173 18.71 -17.92 5.59
CA ASP A 173 20.09 -18.18 5.20
C ASP A 173 20.59 -19.35 6.07
N PRO A 174 20.99 -20.50 5.49
CA PRO A 174 21.54 -21.62 6.24
C PRO A 174 22.78 -21.25 7.06
N ALA A 175 23.40 -20.09 6.82
CA ALA A 175 24.48 -19.55 7.63
C ALA A 175 23.99 -18.92 8.96
N CYS A 176 22.71 -18.57 9.10
CA CYS A 176 22.14 -18.03 10.34
C CYS A 176 21.92 -19.09 11.45
N ASP A 177 22.02 -20.38 11.12
CA ASP A 177 22.11 -21.47 12.11
C ASP A 177 23.48 -21.56 12.79
N ARG A 178 24.41 -20.65 12.48
CA ARG A 178 25.74 -20.58 13.09
C ARG A 178 26.05 -19.19 13.61
N CYS A 179 25.33 -18.77 14.65
CA CYS A 179 25.88 -17.82 15.61
C CYS A 179 26.37 -18.56 16.87
N TRP A 180 27.63 -18.26 17.19
CA TRP A 180 28.54 -18.93 18.09
C TRP A 180 28.03 -19.10 19.52
N THR A 181 28.36 -20.26 20.10
CA THR A 181 28.41 -20.48 21.54
C THR A 181 29.33 -19.45 22.21
N GLN A 182 28.89 -18.90 23.34
CA GLN A 182 29.75 -18.62 24.48
C GLN A 182 29.10 -19.18 25.74
#